data_AF-A0AA36CZP5-F1
#
_entry.id   AF-A0AA36CZP5-F1
#
_cell.length_a   1.000
_cell.length_b   1.000
_cell.length_c   1.000
_cell.angle_alpha   90.00
_cell.angle_beta   90.00
_cell.angle_gamma   90.00
#
_symmetry.space_group_name_H-M   'P 1'
#
loop_
_entity.id
_entity.type
_entity.pdbx_description
1 polymer ?
#
loop_
_entity_poly.entity_id
_entity_poly.type
_entity_poly.pdbx_seq_one_letter_code
_entity_poly.pdbx_strand_id
1 'polypeptide(L)'
;MASIRLPLCIGLFLTVVLTQKAQYTDDVGRHQFYPLAASAYTNPQTCINKWLGAQLKRQINVDCDMLKGDTCSGYTAVSPDKKIIALVFRGTTTDEQLLAEIDETLRKKIPLGAGTVDEYFYDGFNKLWTGGMKDDFLSLRSKYPSFDIYVTGHSLGGAMSTIAANYLVLTQNVPAASIKHMTFGEPRVGDQAFADDHDARFTYSFRVTNHNDVGPHIPPKFLSFQNHQTEIWYNNDMSTANFTVCSGQEDPNCSDSVTLLHYSIPEHRQYYGVNLDDWINVFYSSTMRLYTEFLLFFPLIALAMSKKRRLQAQRVLPAFGHEDQGRCVRYEDGNTRDEWCRDPATACAC
;
A
#
# COMPACT_ATOMS: atom_id res chain seq x y z
N MET A 1 -61.69 -26.04 40.65
CA MET A 1 -60.38 -25.35 40.54
C MET A 1 -59.93 -25.46 39.09
N ALA A 2 -59.86 -24.36 38.34
CA ALA A 2 -59.35 -24.35 36.97
C ALA A 2 -58.08 -23.49 36.93
N SER A 3 -56.96 -24.08 36.54
CA SER A 3 -55.67 -23.38 36.48
C SER A 3 -55.49 -22.75 35.10
N ILE A 4 -55.63 -21.42 35.02
CA ILE A 4 -55.31 -20.67 33.80
C ILE A 4 -53.79 -20.47 33.77
N ARG A 5 -53.12 -21.14 32.83
CA ARG A 5 -51.71 -20.88 32.51
C ARG A 5 -51.64 -19.83 31.40
N LEU A 6 -51.21 -18.61 31.73
CA LEU A 6 -50.79 -17.64 30.71
C LEU A 6 -49.50 -18.12 30.03
N PRO A 7 -49.35 -17.99 28.70
CA PRO A 7 -48.07 -18.21 28.05
C PRO A 7 -47.11 -17.07 28.38
N LEU A 8 -45.89 -17.42 28.78
CA LEU A 8 -44.84 -16.45 29.04
C LEU A 8 -44.25 -15.98 27.71
N CYS A 9 -44.68 -14.82 27.21
CA CYS A 9 -44.05 -14.19 26.05
C CYS A 9 -42.64 -13.71 26.42
N ILE A 10 -41.64 -14.56 26.18
CA ILE A 10 -40.23 -14.17 26.23
C ILE A 10 -39.97 -13.29 25.01
N GLY A 11 -40.08 -11.98 25.20
CA GLY A 11 -39.72 -10.99 24.19
C GLY A 11 -38.22 -11.06 23.91
N LEU A 12 -37.86 -11.63 22.75
CA LEU A 12 -36.49 -11.61 22.26
C LEU A 12 -36.15 -10.17 21.84
N PHE A 13 -35.60 -9.39 22.77
CA PHE A 13 -35.04 -8.08 22.47
C PHE A 13 -33.83 -8.25 21.54
N LEU A 14 -34.05 -8.20 20.22
CA LEU A 14 -33.00 -7.88 19.27
C LEU A 14 -32.53 -6.45 19.57
N THR A 15 -31.49 -6.32 20.38
CA THR A 15 -30.70 -5.10 20.41
C THR A 15 -30.02 -4.97 19.06
N VAL A 16 -30.62 -4.20 18.15
CA VAL A 16 -29.97 -3.75 16.92
C VAL A 16 -28.83 -2.84 17.36
N VAL A 17 -27.65 -3.43 17.55
CA VAL A 17 -26.40 -2.68 17.71
C VAL A 17 -26.14 -2.05 16.35
N LEU A 18 -26.52 -0.78 16.21
CA LEU A 18 -26.12 0.04 15.07
C LEU A 18 -24.59 0.18 15.13
N THR A 19 -23.88 -0.64 14.35
CA THR A 19 -22.44 -0.55 14.17
C THR A 19 -22.12 0.79 13.51
N GLN A 20 -21.74 1.77 14.32
CA GLN A 20 -21.27 3.05 13.81
C GLN A 20 -20.02 2.80 12.96
N LYS A 21 -20.06 3.19 11.67
CA LYS A 21 -18.86 3.21 10.83
C LYS A 21 -17.80 4.08 11.49
N ALA A 22 -16.54 3.68 11.35
CA ALA A 22 -15.42 4.49 11.80
C ALA A 22 -15.39 5.84 11.06
N GLN A 23 -14.90 6.87 11.73
CA GLN A 23 -14.64 8.17 11.12
C GLN A 23 -13.17 8.25 10.70
N TYR A 24 -12.94 8.60 9.43
CA TYR A 24 -11.59 8.90 8.94
C TYR A 24 -11.08 10.23 9.52
N THR A 25 -9.76 10.33 9.69
CA THR A 25 -9.05 11.58 9.99
C THR A 25 -7.77 11.66 9.17
N ASP A 26 -7.43 12.86 8.70
CA ASP A 26 -6.20 13.13 7.94
C ASP A 26 -4.97 12.62 8.68
N ASP A 27 -4.83 12.90 9.99
CA ASP A 27 -3.71 12.45 10.83
C ASP A 27 -3.47 10.93 10.75
N VAL A 28 -4.53 10.12 10.78
CA VAL A 28 -4.38 8.66 10.72
C VAL A 28 -3.98 8.20 9.31
N GLY A 29 -4.46 8.87 8.26
CA GLY A 29 -3.99 8.64 6.89
C GLY A 29 -2.52 9.05 6.72
N ARG A 30 -2.22 10.32 6.99
CA ARG A 30 -0.95 11.01 6.78
C ARG A 30 0.19 10.49 7.65
N HIS A 31 -0.05 10.25 8.94
CA HIS A 31 1.01 9.97 9.92
C HIS A 31 1.04 8.52 10.42
N GLN A 32 0.13 7.65 9.97
CA GLN A 32 0.10 6.24 10.39
C GLN A 32 0.01 5.27 9.21
N PHE A 33 -1.04 5.35 8.39
CA PHE A 33 -1.24 4.38 7.30
C PHE A 33 -0.36 4.64 6.07
N TYR A 34 -0.23 5.90 5.63
CA TYR A 34 0.59 6.20 4.46
C TYR A 34 2.09 5.95 4.69
N PRO A 35 2.70 6.31 5.84
CA PRO A 35 4.10 5.98 6.10
C PRO A 35 4.37 4.46 6.15
N LEU A 36 3.38 3.65 6.54
CA LEU A 36 3.46 2.19 6.41
C LEU A 36 3.50 1.78 4.93
N ALA A 37 2.51 2.20 4.14
CA ALA A 37 2.39 1.86 2.72
C ALA A 37 3.60 2.32 1.88
N ALA A 38 4.02 3.58 2.04
CA ALA A 38 5.16 4.15 1.33
C ALA A 38 6.49 3.47 1.68
N SER A 39 6.70 3.09 2.95
CA SER A 39 7.94 2.41 3.34
C SER A 39 8.08 0.99 2.80
N ALA A 40 7.04 0.42 2.18
CA ALA A 40 7.14 -0.85 1.48
C ALA A 40 8.05 -0.78 0.24
N TYR A 41 8.27 0.42 -0.30
CA TYR A 41 9.13 0.69 -1.45
C TYR A 41 10.61 0.85 -1.10
N THR A 42 10.95 0.88 0.20
CA THR A 42 12.30 1.14 0.71
C THR A 42 12.72 0.07 1.74
N ASN A 43 13.69 0.38 2.61
CA ASN A 43 13.94 -0.39 3.83
C ASN A 43 12.96 0.12 4.92
N PRO A 44 11.93 -0.67 5.31
CA PRO A 44 10.83 -0.12 6.09
C PRO A 44 11.23 0.37 7.49
N GLN A 45 12.25 -0.24 8.10
CA GLN A 45 12.50 -0.11 9.54
C GLN A 45 12.74 1.33 10.01
N THR A 46 13.49 2.14 9.25
CA THR A 46 13.77 3.54 9.65
C THR A 46 12.49 4.37 9.67
N CYS A 47 11.70 4.28 8.60
CA CYS A 47 10.45 5.01 8.44
C CYS A 47 9.38 4.62 9.48
N ILE A 48 9.07 3.32 9.61
CA ILE A 48 8.00 2.86 10.50
C ILE A 48 8.34 3.06 11.99
N ASN A 49 9.63 3.10 12.34
CA ASN A 49 10.06 3.45 13.69
C ASN A 49 9.79 4.93 14.01
N LYS A 50 10.12 5.86 13.09
CA LYS A 50 9.84 7.29 13.29
C LYS A 50 8.34 7.55 13.48
N TRP A 51 7.51 7.08 12.55
CA TRP A 51 6.10 7.45 12.50
C TRP A 51 5.20 6.66 13.46
N LEU A 52 5.51 5.38 13.70
CA LEU A 52 4.68 4.49 14.53
C LEU A 52 5.37 3.93 15.78
N GLY A 53 6.66 4.16 15.99
CA GLY A 53 7.44 3.42 16.99
C GLY A 53 7.51 1.92 16.67
N ALA A 54 7.33 1.56 15.39
CA ALA A 54 7.18 0.18 14.97
C ALA A 54 8.53 -0.51 14.70
N GLN A 55 8.59 -1.79 15.01
CA GLN A 55 9.69 -2.68 14.68
C GLN A 55 9.27 -3.56 13.51
N LEU A 56 10.08 -3.55 12.45
CA LEU A 56 10.01 -4.53 11.37
C LEU A 56 10.23 -5.94 11.97
N LYS A 57 9.52 -6.93 11.45
CA LYS A 57 9.62 -8.32 11.90
C LYS A 57 10.07 -9.22 10.76
N ARG A 58 9.40 -9.14 9.62
CA ARG A 58 9.81 -9.81 8.40
C ARG A 58 9.45 -8.97 7.19
N GLN A 59 10.42 -8.71 6.31
CA GLN A 59 10.15 -8.28 4.94
C GLN A 59 10.36 -9.49 4.02
N ILE A 60 9.45 -9.66 3.08
CA ILE A 60 9.40 -10.80 2.15
C ILE A 60 9.38 -10.21 0.75
N ASN A 61 10.29 -10.71 -0.08
CA ASN A 61 10.30 -10.46 -1.51
C ASN A 61 10.12 -11.82 -2.18
N VAL A 62 9.20 -11.90 -3.13
CA VAL A 62 8.96 -13.09 -3.94
C VAL A 62 9.02 -12.69 -5.40
N ASP A 63 9.60 -13.56 -6.23
CA ASP A 63 9.44 -13.47 -7.68
C ASP A 63 7.97 -13.74 -7.97
N CYS A 64 7.21 -12.68 -8.24
CA CYS A 64 5.80 -12.83 -8.57
C CYS A 64 5.60 -12.99 -10.07
N ASP A 65 6.62 -12.69 -10.89
CA ASP A 65 6.65 -12.92 -12.35
C ASP A 65 5.37 -12.43 -13.05
N MET A 66 4.82 -11.35 -12.47
CA MET A 66 3.58 -10.71 -12.86
C MET A 66 3.71 -10.04 -14.23
N LEU A 67 4.90 -9.51 -14.49
CA LEU A 67 5.53 -9.39 -15.79
C LEU A 67 7.01 -9.81 -15.61
N LYS A 68 7.74 -9.94 -16.72
CA LYS A 68 9.07 -10.59 -16.77
C LYS A 68 10.09 -10.02 -15.78
N GLY A 69 10.31 -10.73 -14.67
CA GLY A 69 11.35 -10.40 -13.68
C GLY A 69 10.92 -9.48 -12.54
N ASP A 70 9.63 -9.21 -12.37
CA ASP A 70 9.13 -8.37 -11.27
C ASP A 70 8.99 -9.11 -9.93
N THR A 71 9.31 -8.38 -8.86
CA THR A 71 9.22 -8.84 -7.48
C THR A 71 8.02 -8.22 -6.77
N CYS A 72 7.30 -9.04 -6.01
CA CYS A 72 6.29 -8.56 -5.08
C CYS A 72 6.94 -8.48 -3.71
N SER A 73 6.67 -7.38 -2.99
CA SER A 73 7.22 -7.15 -1.65
C SER A 73 6.09 -6.93 -0.66
N GLY A 74 6.29 -7.41 0.56
CA GLY A 74 5.40 -7.13 1.68
C GLY A 74 6.11 -7.36 2.99
N TYR A 75 5.63 -6.75 4.07
CA TYR A 75 6.25 -6.88 5.37
C TYR A 75 5.26 -6.91 6.54
N THR A 76 5.73 -7.48 7.64
CA THR A 76 5.09 -7.45 8.95
C THR A 76 5.85 -6.55 9.90
N ALA A 77 5.12 -5.78 10.71
CA ALA A 77 5.70 -4.96 11.77
C ALA A 77 4.83 -4.97 13.03
N VAL A 78 5.39 -4.51 14.14
CA VAL A 78 4.64 -4.33 15.40
C VAL A 78 5.05 -3.04 16.09
N SER A 79 4.07 -2.25 16.54
CA SER A 79 4.26 -1.15 17.50
C SER A 79 3.62 -1.55 18.84
N PRO A 80 4.42 -1.95 19.85
CA PRO A 80 3.90 -2.34 21.16
C PRO A 80 3.16 -1.20 21.86
N ASP A 81 3.68 0.02 21.77
CA ASP A 81 3.15 1.19 22.48
C ASP A 81 1.81 1.64 21.90
N LYS A 82 1.67 1.62 20.56
CA LYS A 82 0.40 1.89 19.87
C LYS A 82 -0.53 0.67 19.83
N LYS A 83 -0.08 -0.52 20.26
CA LYS A 83 -0.78 -1.81 20.20
C LYS A 83 -1.22 -2.21 18.78
N ILE A 84 -0.30 -2.10 17.82
CA ILE A 84 -0.53 -2.37 16.40
C ILE A 84 0.34 -3.54 15.93
N ILE A 85 -0.26 -4.49 15.20
CA ILE A 85 0.44 -5.35 14.22
C ILE A 85 0.13 -4.78 12.83
N ALA A 86 1.13 -4.55 12.00
CA ALA A 86 0.93 -4.11 10.61
C ALA A 86 1.24 -5.25 9.64
N LEU A 87 0.39 -5.43 8.62
CA LEU A 87 0.70 -6.16 7.39
C LEU A 87 0.63 -5.17 6.25
N VAL A 88 1.71 -5.11 5.48
CA VAL A 88 1.89 -4.09 4.45
C VAL A 88 2.33 -4.73 3.14
N PHE A 89 1.74 -4.26 2.04
CA PHE A 89 1.96 -4.79 0.71
C PHE A 89 2.44 -3.65 -0.23
N ARG A 90 3.53 -3.90 -0.97
CA ARG A 90 4.08 -2.97 -1.97
C ARG A 90 3.35 -3.14 -3.30
N GLY A 91 3.09 -2.05 -4.02
CA GLY A 91 2.71 -2.13 -5.43
C GLY A 91 3.91 -2.34 -6.37
N THR A 92 3.66 -2.18 -7.67
CA THR A 92 4.71 -2.22 -8.72
C THR A 92 5.66 -1.02 -8.59
N THR A 93 6.93 -1.19 -8.98
CA THR A 93 7.96 -0.13 -8.94
C THR A 93 8.05 0.72 -10.21
N THR A 94 7.22 0.44 -11.21
CA THR A 94 7.37 0.89 -12.61
C THR A 94 6.00 1.06 -13.25
N ASP A 95 5.56 2.30 -13.45
CA ASP A 95 4.14 2.60 -13.75
C ASP A 95 3.76 2.39 -15.23
N GLU A 96 4.73 2.28 -16.14
CA GLU A 96 4.48 1.85 -17.52
C GLU A 96 3.89 0.42 -17.57
N GLN A 97 4.02 -0.35 -16.48
CA GLN A 97 3.39 -1.65 -16.31
C GLN A 97 1.98 -1.55 -15.74
N LEU A 98 1.66 -0.61 -14.84
CA LEU A 98 0.35 -0.54 -14.16
C LEU A 98 -0.84 -0.46 -15.14
N LEU A 99 -0.66 0.19 -16.30
CA LEU A 99 -1.69 0.23 -17.36
C LEU A 99 -1.69 -0.99 -18.30
N ALA A 100 -0.55 -1.69 -18.43
CA ALA A 100 -0.41 -2.92 -19.21
C ALA A 100 -0.87 -4.16 -18.42
N GLU A 101 -0.67 -4.16 -17.10
CA GLU A 101 -1.16 -5.16 -16.14
C GLU A 101 -2.68 -5.36 -16.29
N ILE A 102 -3.44 -4.29 -16.54
CA ILE A 102 -4.90 -4.35 -16.77
C ILE A 102 -5.26 -5.20 -17.99
N ASP A 103 -4.46 -5.21 -19.06
CA ASP A 103 -4.75 -6.02 -20.25
C ASP A 103 -4.54 -7.53 -19.97
N GLU A 104 -3.66 -7.89 -19.03
CA GLU A 104 -3.53 -9.28 -18.56
C GLU A 104 -4.59 -9.68 -17.51
N THR A 105 -5.12 -8.75 -16.69
CA THR A 105 -6.26 -9.04 -15.76
C THR A 105 -7.56 -9.47 -16.46
N LEU A 106 -7.67 -9.33 -17.78
CA LEU A 106 -8.94 -9.29 -18.52
C LEU A 106 -9.85 -10.53 -18.48
N ARG A 107 -9.50 -11.68 -17.88
CA ARG A 107 -10.27 -12.93 -18.06
C ARG A 107 -10.48 -13.85 -16.86
N LYS A 108 -9.75 -13.70 -15.76
CA LYS A 108 -9.86 -14.65 -14.64
C LYS A 108 -10.09 -13.96 -13.31
N LYS A 109 -11.29 -14.21 -12.79
CA LYS A 109 -11.64 -13.91 -11.41
C LYS A 109 -11.75 -15.21 -10.63
N ILE A 110 -11.33 -15.18 -9.38
CA ILE A 110 -11.39 -16.33 -8.48
C ILE A 110 -12.36 -16.07 -7.32
N PRO A 111 -13.02 -17.09 -6.75
CA PRO A 111 -13.93 -16.89 -5.62
C PRO A 111 -13.22 -16.41 -4.35
N LEU A 112 -13.74 -15.35 -3.72
CA LEU A 112 -13.34 -14.90 -2.39
C LEU A 112 -14.53 -14.25 -1.68
N GLY A 113 -14.90 -14.77 -0.50
CA GLY A 113 -16.07 -14.28 0.23
C GLY A 113 -17.37 -14.59 -0.52
N ALA A 114 -18.25 -13.59 -0.64
CA ALA A 114 -19.51 -13.74 -1.39
C ALA A 114 -19.38 -13.53 -2.92
N GLY A 115 -18.22 -13.09 -3.40
CA GLY A 115 -18.01 -12.72 -4.81
C GLY A 115 -16.69 -13.23 -5.37
N THR A 116 -16.13 -12.48 -6.32
CA THR A 116 -14.85 -12.81 -6.96
C THR A 116 -13.88 -11.63 -6.98
N VAL A 117 -12.59 -11.95 -6.90
CA VAL A 117 -11.46 -10.99 -7.03
C VAL A 117 -10.60 -11.37 -8.23
N ASP A 118 -9.77 -10.44 -8.69
CA ASP A 118 -8.83 -10.73 -9.77
C ASP A 118 -7.80 -11.81 -9.39
N GLU A 119 -7.52 -12.76 -10.31
CA GLU A 119 -6.51 -13.80 -10.11
C GLU A 119 -5.11 -13.19 -9.88
N TYR A 120 -4.77 -12.11 -10.61
CA TYR A 120 -3.46 -11.44 -10.51
C TYR A 120 -3.23 -10.85 -9.12
N PHE A 121 -4.19 -10.08 -8.60
CA PHE A 121 -4.09 -9.47 -7.26
C PHE A 121 -4.02 -10.56 -6.17
N TYR A 122 -4.81 -11.63 -6.31
CA TYR A 122 -4.78 -12.72 -5.35
C TYR A 122 -3.47 -13.51 -5.37
N ASP A 123 -2.92 -13.81 -6.54
CA ASP A 123 -1.67 -14.56 -6.65
C ASP A 123 -0.49 -13.78 -6.06
N GLY A 124 -0.47 -12.45 -6.21
CA GLY A 124 0.53 -11.58 -5.55
C GLY A 124 0.44 -11.69 -4.02
N PHE A 125 -0.77 -11.53 -3.48
CA PHE A 125 -1.05 -11.73 -2.06
C PHE A 125 -0.63 -13.14 -1.61
N ASN A 126 -1.06 -14.18 -2.32
CA ASN A 126 -0.89 -15.58 -1.94
C ASN A 126 0.59 -16.00 -1.97
N LYS A 127 1.38 -15.54 -2.94
CA LYS A 127 2.84 -15.75 -2.99
C LYS A 127 3.53 -15.10 -1.77
N LEU A 128 3.18 -13.87 -1.41
CA LEU A 128 3.71 -13.22 -0.19
C LEU A 128 3.27 -13.92 1.10
N TRP A 129 1.99 -14.31 1.17
CA TRP A 129 1.38 -14.99 2.30
C TRP A 129 2.06 -16.33 2.59
N THR A 130 2.19 -17.17 1.55
CA THR A 130 2.84 -18.49 1.60
C THR A 130 4.38 -18.42 1.65
N GLY A 131 5.00 -17.33 1.17
CA GLY A 131 6.42 -17.01 1.33
C GLY A 131 6.87 -16.74 2.79
N GLY A 132 5.96 -16.90 3.75
CA GLY A 132 6.23 -16.87 5.19
C GLY A 132 5.68 -15.65 5.92
N MET A 133 4.86 -14.81 5.25
CA MET A 133 4.16 -13.71 5.93
C MET A 133 3.11 -14.27 6.89
N LYS A 134 2.45 -15.35 6.48
CA LYS A 134 1.51 -16.11 7.32
C LYS A 134 2.12 -16.49 8.67
N ASP A 135 3.28 -17.15 8.66
CA ASP A 135 3.88 -17.70 9.89
C ASP A 135 4.33 -16.58 10.84
N ASP A 136 4.89 -15.50 10.30
CA ASP A 136 5.28 -14.34 11.11
C ASP A 136 4.06 -13.60 11.67
N PHE A 137 3.03 -13.37 10.86
CA PHE A 137 1.76 -12.79 11.31
C PHE A 137 1.10 -13.63 12.42
N LEU A 138 1.01 -14.95 12.25
CA LEU A 138 0.41 -15.83 13.26
C LEU A 138 1.23 -15.87 14.56
N SER A 139 2.57 -15.81 14.46
CA SER A 139 3.47 -15.65 15.60
C SER A 139 3.22 -14.32 16.34
N LEU A 140 3.14 -13.20 15.61
CA LEU A 140 2.82 -11.89 16.18
C LEU A 140 1.41 -11.85 16.79
N ARG A 141 0.42 -12.46 16.14
CA ARG A 141 -0.97 -12.48 16.62
C ARG A 141 -1.11 -13.33 17.88
N SER A 142 -0.41 -14.44 17.96
CA SER A 142 -0.32 -15.27 19.18
C SER A 142 0.32 -14.50 20.33
N LYS A 143 1.39 -13.74 20.06
CA LYS A 143 2.09 -12.93 21.06
C LYS A 143 1.31 -11.69 21.51
N TYR A 144 0.53 -11.08 20.62
CA TYR A 144 -0.21 -9.84 20.86
C TYR A 144 -1.70 -9.98 20.46
N PRO A 145 -2.47 -10.82 21.16
CA PRO A 145 -3.84 -11.20 20.76
C PRO A 145 -4.87 -10.07 20.92
N SER A 146 -4.52 -8.96 21.57
CA SER A 146 -5.37 -7.79 21.79
C SER A 146 -4.99 -6.56 20.95
N PHE A 147 -3.99 -6.69 20.06
CA PHE A 147 -3.56 -5.58 19.21
C PHE A 147 -4.50 -5.39 18.02
N ASP A 148 -4.59 -4.15 17.54
CA ASP A 148 -5.20 -3.83 16.25
C ASP A 148 -4.31 -4.32 15.11
N ILE A 149 -4.92 -4.64 13.98
CA ILE A 149 -4.26 -5.17 12.79
C ILE A 149 -4.43 -4.16 11.67
N TYR A 150 -3.37 -3.41 11.40
CA TYR A 150 -3.34 -2.42 10.33
C TYR A 150 -3.00 -3.17 9.04
N VAL A 151 -3.91 -3.16 8.08
CA VAL A 151 -3.73 -3.82 6.78
C VAL A 151 -3.77 -2.74 5.70
N THR A 152 -2.68 -2.60 4.94
CA THR A 152 -2.50 -1.46 4.03
C THR A 152 -1.55 -1.75 2.88
N GLY A 153 -1.74 -0.99 1.80
CA GLY A 153 -0.81 -0.91 0.69
C GLY A 153 -1.16 0.26 -0.22
N HIS A 154 -0.27 0.49 -1.18
CA HIS A 154 -0.42 1.50 -2.23
C HIS A 154 -0.50 0.80 -3.59
N SER A 155 -1.31 1.32 -4.52
CA SER A 155 -1.47 0.77 -5.88
C SER A 155 -1.89 -0.72 -5.84
N LEU A 156 -1.23 -1.59 -6.62
CA LEU A 156 -1.30 -3.06 -6.53
C LEU A 156 -1.19 -3.59 -5.07
N GLY A 157 -0.40 -2.93 -4.22
CA GLY A 157 -0.32 -3.25 -2.79
C GLY A 157 -1.64 -3.03 -2.05
N GLY A 158 -2.43 -2.03 -2.46
CA GLY A 158 -3.79 -1.81 -1.94
C GLY A 158 -4.72 -2.97 -2.28
N ALA A 159 -4.73 -3.42 -3.53
CA ALA A 159 -5.53 -4.60 -3.92
C ALA A 159 -5.13 -5.86 -3.15
N MET A 160 -3.82 -6.11 -3.00
CA MET A 160 -3.32 -7.21 -2.16
C MET A 160 -3.72 -7.06 -0.69
N SER A 161 -3.77 -5.84 -0.14
CA SER A 161 -4.19 -5.61 1.25
C SER A 161 -5.70 -5.80 1.45
N THR A 162 -6.53 -5.40 0.48
CA THR A 162 -8.00 -5.64 0.49
C THR A 162 -8.33 -7.13 0.43
N ILE A 163 -7.58 -7.90 -0.36
CA ILE A 163 -7.64 -9.36 -0.39
C ILE A 163 -7.17 -9.95 0.95
N ALA A 164 -6.03 -9.51 1.47
CA ALA A 164 -5.47 -10.00 2.74
C ALA A 164 -6.43 -9.78 3.92
N ALA A 165 -7.04 -8.59 4.02
CA ALA A 165 -8.01 -8.25 5.07
C ALA A 165 -9.20 -9.21 5.05
N ASN A 166 -9.82 -9.42 3.87
CA ASN A 166 -10.92 -10.37 3.70
C ASN A 166 -10.49 -11.81 4.01
N TYR A 167 -9.36 -12.25 3.44
CA TYR A 167 -8.82 -13.60 3.63
C TYR A 167 -8.60 -13.91 5.11
N LEU A 168 -8.01 -12.99 5.87
CA LEU A 168 -7.74 -13.13 7.31
C LEU A 168 -9.00 -13.42 8.14
N VAL A 169 -10.13 -12.78 7.80
CA VAL A 169 -11.42 -13.00 8.47
C VAL A 169 -12.08 -14.29 8.00
N LEU A 170 -12.13 -14.51 6.68
CA LEU A 170 -12.77 -15.68 6.06
C LEU A 170 -12.10 -16.99 6.50
N THR A 171 -10.79 -16.98 6.70
CA THR A 171 -10.00 -18.12 7.22
C THR A 171 -9.93 -18.17 8.74
N GLN A 172 -10.72 -17.35 9.45
CA GLN A 172 -10.84 -17.32 10.91
C GLN A 172 -9.53 -17.06 11.67
N ASN A 173 -8.52 -16.49 11.01
CA ASN A 173 -7.26 -16.14 11.68
C ASN A 173 -7.49 -15.02 12.72
N VAL A 174 -8.36 -14.06 12.41
CA VAL A 174 -8.71 -12.92 13.29
C VAL A 174 -10.15 -12.42 13.06
N PRO A 175 -10.81 -11.82 14.07
CA PRO A 175 -12.13 -11.21 13.90
C PRO A 175 -12.03 -9.89 13.11
N ALA A 176 -13.02 -9.61 12.27
CA ALA A 176 -13.06 -8.38 11.45
C ALA A 176 -12.92 -7.09 12.27
N ALA A 177 -13.50 -7.06 13.48
CA ALA A 177 -13.42 -5.93 14.40
C ALA A 177 -12.00 -5.60 14.92
N SER A 178 -11.01 -6.48 14.69
CA SER A 178 -9.59 -6.22 14.99
C SER A 178 -8.79 -5.68 13.80
N ILE A 179 -9.37 -5.64 12.60
CA ILE A 179 -8.72 -5.12 11.40
C ILE A 179 -9.11 -3.65 11.20
N LYS A 180 -8.09 -2.83 10.92
CA LYS A 180 -8.23 -1.48 10.39
C LYS A 180 -7.58 -1.47 9.01
N HIS A 181 -8.41 -1.35 7.99
CA HIS A 181 -7.97 -1.36 6.59
C HIS A 181 -7.89 0.07 6.04
N MET A 182 -6.81 0.40 5.34
CA MET A 182 -6.71 1.64 4.58
C MET A 182 -5.71 1.52 3.44
N THR A 183 -6.07 2.04 2.28
CA THR A 183 -5.28 1.94 1.05
C THR A 183 -5.14 3.28 0.35
N PHE A 184 -4.20 3.34 -0.60
CA PHE A 184 -3.84 4.55 -1.33
C PHE A 184 -3.74 4.20 -2.82
N GLY A 185 -4.51 4.88 -3.67
CA GLY A 185 -4.56 4.58 -5.11
C GLY A 185 -5.01 3.15 -5.44
N GLU A 186 -5.80 2.52 -4.57
CA GLU A 186 -6.23 1.13 -4.75
C GLU A 186 -7.05 0.94 -6.04
N PRO A 187 -6.67 0.00 -6.93
CA PRO A 187 -7.48 -0.38 -8.08
C PRO A 187 -8.65 -1.30 -7.70
N ARG A 188 -9.70 -1.33 -8.52
CA ARG A 188 -10.89 -2.16 -8.28
C ARG A 188 -10.51 -3.64 -8.17
N VAL A 189 -10.70 -4.20 -6.98
CA VAL A 189 -10.14 -5.51 -6.61
C VAL A 189 -10.97 -6.69 -7.09
N GLY A 190 -12.30 -6.52 -7.20
CA GLY A 190 -13.23 -7.60 -7.47
C GLY A 190 -14.59 -7.13 -7.99
N ASP A 191 -15.55 -8.05 -8.00
CA ASP A 191 -16.93 -7.76 -8.42
C ASP A 191 -17.79 -7.11 -7.33
N GLN A 192 -19.02 -6.73 -7.70
CA GLN A 192 -20.00 -6.13 -6.79
C GLN A 192 -20.25 -6.98 -5.53
N ALA A 193 -20.31 -8.30 -5.65
CA ALA A 193 -20.58 -9.18 -4.52
C ALA A 193 -19.39 -9.25 -3.56
N PHE A 194 -18.16 -9.13 -4.05
CA PHE A 194 -16.96 -8.97 -3.22
C PHE A 194 -16.94 -7.60 -2.53
N ALA A 195 -17.26 -6.51 -3.24
CA ALA A 195 -17.34 -5.17 -2.67
C ALA A 195 -18.39 -5.08 -1.54
N ASP A 196 -19.59 -5.61 -1.77
CA ASP A 196 -20.67 -5.64 -0.77
C ASP A 196 -20.32 -6.50 0.45
N ASP A 197 -19.60 -7.61 0.26
CA ASP A 197 -19.15 -8.48 1.35
C ASP A 197 -18.00 -7.86 2.17
N HIS A 198 -17.08 -7.13 1.53
CA HIS A 198 -16.08 -6.31 2.22
C HIS A 198 -16.76 -5.21 3.05
N ASP A 199 -17.70 -4.50 2.43
CA ASP A 199 -18.45 -3.38 3.01
C ASP A 199 -19.30 -3.77 4.22
N ALA A 200 -19.88 -4.98 4.21
CA ALA A 200 -20.61 -5.55 5.32
C ALA A 200 -19.69 -6.07 6.45
N ARG A 201 -18.43 -6.37 6.13
CA ARG A 201 -17.46 -7.02 7.03
C ARG A 201 -16.63 -6.02 7.84
N PHE A 202 -16.24 -4.88 7.26
CA PHE A 202 -15.32 -3.93 7.89
C PHE A 202 -15.98 -2.58 8.20
N THR A 203 -16.04 -2.23 9.48
CA THR A 203 -16.48 -0.89 9.93
C THR A 203 -15.37 0.16 9.83
N TYR A 204 -14.11 -0.27 9.70
CA TYR A 204 -12.92 0.56 9.49
C TYR A 204 -12.22 0.11 8.18
N SER A 205 -12.71 0.63 7.06
CA SER A 205 -12.09 0.47 5.74
C SER A 205 -12.22 1.75 4.93
N PHE A 206 -11.09 2.23 4.41
CA PHE A 206 -11.00 3.49 3.67
C PHE A 206 -10.08 3.36 2.45
N ARG A 207 -10.54 3.80 1.28
CA ARG A 207 -9.67 4.00 0.11
C ARG A 207 -9.34 5.49 0.02
N VAL A 208 -8.08 5.86 0.13
CA VAL A 208 -7.65 7.26 -0.07
C VAL A 208 -7.27 7.45 -1.53
N THR A 209 -7.84 8.48 -2.15
CA THR A 209 -7.63 8.82 -3.56
C THR A 209 -7.13 10.25 -3.68
N ASN A 210 -5.96 10.42 -4.29
CA ASN A 210 -5.41 11.73 -4.63
C ASN A 210 -6.00 12.24 -5.95
N HIS A 211 -6.63 13.41 -5.92
CA HIS A 211 -7.07 14.21 -7.08
C HIS A 211 -7.63 13.37 -8.26
N ASN A 212 -6.90 13.27 -9.37
CA ASN A 212 -7.26 12.51 -10.57
C ASN A 212 -6.35 11.29 -10.81
N ASP A 213 -5.88 10.65 -9.74
CA ASP A 213 -5.19 9.35 -9.72
C ASP A 213 -5.93 8.29 -10.58
N VAL A 214 -5.22 7.66 -11.50
CA VAL A 214 -5.74 6.62 -12.40
C VAL A 214 -6.10 5.30 -11.69
N GLY A 215 -5.41 4.95 -10.60
CA GLY A 215 -5.48 3.66 -9.91
C GLY A 215 -6.91 3.24 -9.54
N PRO A 216 -7.66 4.05 -8.78
CA PRO A 216 -9.06 3.77 -8.40
C PRO A 216 -10.05 3.57 -9.56
N HIS A 217 -9.65 3.95 -10.78
CA HIS A 217 -10.49 3.84 -11.97
C HIS A 217 -10.17 2.63 -12.85
N ILE A 218 -9.20 1.80 -12.45
CA ILE A 218 -8.79 0.57 -13.16
C ILE A 218 -8.99 -0.67 -12.27
N PRO A 219 -9.34 -1.85 -12.80
CA PRO A 219 -9.92 -2.07 -14.13
C PRO A 219 -11.26 -1.31 -14.32
N PRO A 220 -11.67 -1.02 -15.57
CA PRO A 220 -12.93 -0.33 -15.84
C PRO A 220 -14.20 -1.07 -15.37
N LYS A 221 -15.20 -0.33 -14.88
CA LYS A 221 -16.47 -0.88 -14.36
C LYS A 221 -17.21 -1.82 -15.32
N PHE A 222 -17.11 -1.60 -16.63
CA PHE A 222 -17.78 -2.45 -17.64
C PHE A 222 -17.25 -3.90 -17.67
N LEU A 223 -16.09 -4.17 -17.05
CA LEU A 223 -15.55 -5.52 -16.84
C LEU A 223 -16.11 -6.19 -15.57
N SER A 224 -17.21 -5.66 -15.01
CA SER A 224 -17.84 -6.09 -13.76
C SER A 224 -16.88 -6.02 -12.56
N PHE A 225 -16.12 -4.93 -12.48
CA PHE A 225 -15.29 -4.59 -11.33
C PHE A 225 -15.91 -3.41 -10.56
N GLN A 226 -15.79 -3.45 -9.24
CA GLN A 226 -16.42 -2.51 -8.33
C GLN A 226 -15.46 -2.16 -7.18
N ASN A 227 -15.34 -0.88 -6.84
CA ASN A 227 -14.65 -0.45 -5.63
C ASN A 227 -15.44 -0.80 -4.37
N HIS A 228 -14.76 -0.99 -3.24
CA HIS A 228 -15.40 -1.06 -1.93
C HIS A 228 -15.52 0.36 -1.30
N GLN A 229 -16.37 0.51 -0.28
CA GLN A 229 -16.48 1.75 0.50
C GLN A 229 -15.45 1.78 1.66
N THR A 230 -15.05 2.91 2.20
CA THR A 230 -15.48 4.29 1.91
C THR A 230 -14.33 5.06 1.27
N GLU A 231 -14.58 5.74 0.16
CA GLU A 231 -13.57 6.60 -0.47
C GLU A 231 -13.38 7.91 0.32
N ILE A 232 -12.11 8.31 0.44
CA ILE A 232 -11.65 9.58 1.00
C ILE A 232 -10.92 10.31 -0.12
N TRP A 233 -11.60 11.25 -0.75
CA TRP A 233 -11.10 11.94 -1.93
C TRP A 233 -10.49 13.30 -1.59
N TYR A 234 -9.21 13.46 -1.89
CA TYR A 234 -8.51 14.73 -1.79
C TYR A 234 -8.50 15.40 -3.16
N ASN A 235 -9.49 16.25 -3.44
CA ASN A 235 -9.54 17.05 -4.67
C ASN A 235 -8.64 18.29 -4.55
N ASN A 236 -7.35 18.06 -4.29
CA ASN A 236 -6.26 19.04 -4.12
C ASN A 236 -4.90 18.29 -4.02
N ASP A 237 -3.82 19.03 -3.79
CA ASP A 237 -2.43 18.54 -3.66
C ASP A 237 -2.12 17.77 -2.35
N MET A 238 -3.13 17.48 -1.53
CA MET A 238 -3.01 16.87 -0.19
C MET A 238 -2.12 17.65 0.80
N SER A 239 -1.78 18.92 0.54
CA SER A 239 -1.03 19.78 1.47
C SER A 239 -1.82 20.13 2.74
N THR A 240 -3.15 20.03 2.66
CA THR A 240 -4.08 20.33 3.77
C THR A 240 -5.04 19.17 4.02
N ALA A 241 -5.62 19.13 5.22
CA ALA A 241 -6.65 18.16 5.62
C ALA A 241 -8.04 18.46 5.01
N ASN A 242 -8.08 18.86 3.74
CA ASN A 242 -9.30 19.17 3.00
C ASN A 242 -9.65 17.97 2.10
N PHE A 243 -10.63 17.17 2.50
CA PHE A 243 -11.04 15.95 1.79
C PHE A 243 -12.55 15.78 1.82
N THR A 244 -13.07 15.02 0.86
CA THR A 244 -14.47 14.58 0.82
C THR A 244 -14.57 13.13 1.28
N VAL A 245 -15.50 12.84 2.19
CA VAL A 245 -15.87 11.45 2.54
C VAL A 245 -17.02 11.07 1.62
N CYS A 246 -16.77 10.11 0.72
CA CYS A 246 -17.67 9.80 -0.39
C CYS A 246 -18.81 8.86 0.02
N SER A 247 -19.96 8.99 -0.62
CA SER A 247 -21.15 8.22 -0.32
C SER A 247 -21.22 6.92 -1.13
N GLY A 248 -20.80 5.82 -0.49
CA GLY A 248 -20.87 4.47 -1.06
C GLY A 248 -19.56 4.07 -1.73
N GLN A 249 -19.66 3.30 -2.82
CA GLN A 249 -18.55 2.60 -3.46
C GLN A 249 -17.92 3.37 -4.64
N GLU A 250 -18.76 4.03 -5.45
CA GLU A 250 -18.40 4.75 -6.68
C GLU A 250 -19.24 6.05 -6.72
N ASP A 251 -18.94 7.02 -5.84
CA ASP A 251 -19.73 8.25 -5.74
C ASP A 251 -19.45 9.18 -6.94
N PRO A 252 -20.44 9.50 -7.80
CA PRO A 252 -20.24 10.34 -8.98
C PRO A 252 -19.95 11.81 -8.64
N ASN A 253 -19.94 12.19 -7.37
CA ASN A 253 -19.50 13.50 -6.87
C ASN A 253 -18.06 13.49 -6.32
N CYS A 254 -17.41 12.32 -6.27
CA CYS A 254 -16.01 12.13 -5.86
C CYS A 254 -15.10 11.84 -7.08
N SER A 255 -14.04 11.02 -6.93
CA SER A 255 -13.12 10.73 -8.03
C SER A 255 -13.81 10.10 -9.24
N ASP A 256 -14.94 9.39 -9.09
CA ASP A 256 -15.72 8.86 -10.23
C ASP A 256 -16.33 9.95 -11.13
N SER A 257 -16.27 11.23 -10.73
CA SER A 257 -16.54 12.38 -11.61
C SER A 257 -15.42 12.66 -12.62
N VAL A 258 -14.19 12.17 -12.36
CA VAL A 258 -13.03 12.34 -13.23
C VAL A 258 -13.20 11.47 -14.47
N THR A 259 -13.01 12.07 -15.65
CA THR A 259 -13.15 11.36 -16.93
C THR A 259 -11.80 10.79 -17.39
N LEU A 260 -11.83 9.70 -18.17
CA LEU A 260 -10.66 8.99 -18.72
C LEU A 260 -9.56 9.92 -19.29
N LEU A 261 -9.96 11.02 -19.94
CA LEU A 261 -9.03 12.00 -20.55
C LEU A 261 -8.21 12.82 -19.53
N HIS A 262 -8.59 12.76 -18.25
CA HIS A 262 -8.00 13.52 -17.16
C HIS A 262 -7.32 12.62 -16.11
N TYR A 263 -7.25 11.30 -16.32
CA TYR A 263 -6.52 10.39 -15.42
C TYR A 263 -5.02 10.70 -15.41
N SER A 264 -4.40 10.62 -14.23
CA SER A 264 -3.04 11.08 -13.98
C SER A 264 -2.20 10.01 -13.27
N ILE A 265 -1.09 9.59 -13.89
CA ILE A 265 -0.07 8.74 -13.27
C ILE A 265 0.77 9.51 -12.23
N PRO A 266 1.19 10.77 -12.44
CA PRO A 266 1.89 11.54 -11.41
C PRO A 266 1.15 11.63 -10.07
N GLU A 267 -0.18 11.75 -10.12
CA GLU A 267 -1.04 11.87 -8.93
C GLU A 267 -1.20 10.52 -8.20
N HIS A 268 -1.04 9.41 -8.93
CA HIS A 268 -0.87 8.08 -8.33
C HIS A 268 0.42 7.96 -7.51
N ARG A 269 1.47 8.70 -7.86
CA ARG A 269 2.77 8.64 -7.16
C ARG A 269 2.92 9.60 -6.00
N GLN A 270 2.00 10.56 -5.86
CA GLN A 270 2.09 11.63 -4.86
C GLN A 270 0.94 11.55 -3.85
N TYR A 271 1.28 11.46 -2.57
CA TYR A 271 0.30 11.44 -1.49
C TYR A 271 0.85 12.23 -0.29
N TYR A 272 0.07 13.17 0.25
CA TYR A 272 0.43 14.01 1.40
C TYR A 272 1.78 14.77 1.26
N GLY A 273 2.13 15.19 0.04
CA GLY A 273 3.42 15.81 -0.28
C GLY A 273 4.59 14.84 -0.49
N VAL A 274 4.42 13.55 -0.17
CA VAL A 274 5.41 12.50 -0.43
C VAL A 274 5.31 12.06 -1.88
N ASN A 275 6.43 12.06 -2.62
CA ASN A 275 6.52 11.41 -3.92
C ASN A 275 7.24 10.05 -3.78
N LEU A 276 6.58 8.99 -4.24
CA LEU A 276 7.12 7.62 -4.23
C LEU A 276 8.40 7.47 -5.08
N ASP A 277 8.60 8.28 -6.12
CA ASP A 277 9.83 8.27 -6.91
C ASP A 277 11.06 8.70 -6.12
N ASP A 278 10.92 9.68 -5.21
CA ASP A 278 12.02 10.11 -4.34
C ASP A 278 12.41 9.00 -3.35
N TRP A 279 11.52 8.04 -3.11
CA TRP A 279 11.78 6.90 -2.23
C TRP A 279 12.39 5.72 -3.01
N ILE A 280 11.96 5.48 -4.25
CA ILE A 280 12.44 4.40 -5.12
C ILE A 280 13.83 4.71 -5.70
N ASN A 281 14.02 5.88 -6.34
CA ASN A 281 15.24 6.19 -7.11
C ASN A 281 16.50 6.29 -6.24
N VAL A 282 16.33 6.62 -4.98
CA VAL A 282 17.39 6.78 -3.99
C VAL A 282 18.12 5.45 -3.68
N PHE A 283 17.45 4.29 -3.82
CA PHE A 283 18.10 2.98 -3.68
C PHE A 283 18.95 2.57 -4.89
N TYR A 284 18.60 3.02 -6.11
CA TYR A 284 19.44 2.82 -7.30
C TYR A 284 20.77 3.59 -7.21
N SER A 285 20.75 4.81 -6.67
CA SER A 285 21.98 5.58 -6.40
C SER A 285 22.85 4.92 -5.33
N SER A 286 22.23 4.44 -4.25
CA SER A 286 22.93 3.80 -3.12
C SER A 286 23.62 2.48 -3.51
N THR A 287 22.98 1.67 -4.35
CA THR A 287 23.56 0.42 -4.88
C THR A 287 24.67 0.69 -5.90
N MET A 288 24.54 1.69 -6.77
CA MET A 288 25.65 2.10 -7.65
C MET A 288 26.86 2.64 -6.87
N ARG A 289 26.66 3.34 -5.73
CA ARG A 289 27.75 3.76 -4.84
C ARG A 289 28.54 2.58 -4.28
N LEU A 290 27.86 1.55 -3.78
CA LEU A 290 28.53 0.34 -3.29
C LEU A 290 29.31 -0.40 -4.40
N TYR A 291 28.77 -0.46 -5.62
CA TYR A 291 29.49 -1.03 -6.77
C TYR A 291 30.71 -0.19 -7.20
N THR A 292 30.62 1.14 -7.17
CA THR A 292 31.77 2.00 -7.50
C THR A 292 32.85 1.96 -6.42
N GLU A 293 32.49 1.92 -5.13
CA GLU A 293 33.48 1.72 -4.06
C GLU A 293 34.13 0.33 -4.12
N PHE A 294 33.38 -0.75 -4.40
CA PHE A 294 33.97 -2.08 -4.59
C PHE A 294 34.96 -2.15 -5.76
N LEU A 295 34.71 -1.41 -6.84
CA LEU A 295 35.61 -1.32 -8.00
C LEU A 295 36.84 -0.44 -7.73
N LEU A 296 36.74 0.55 -6.85
CA LEU A 296 37.87 1.41 -6.44
C LEU A 296 38.87 0.70 -5.51
N PHE A 297 38.45 -0.33 -4.78
CA PHE A 297 39.34 -1.12 -3.90
C PHE A 297 40.08 -2.28 -4.59
N PHE A 298 39.85 -2.54 -5.88
CA PHE A 298 40.47 -3.67 -6.61
C PHE A 298 41.63 -3.40 -7.61
N PRO A 299 42.39 -2.27 -7.61
CA PRO A 299 43.49 -2.07 -8.56
C PRO A 299 44.80 -2.81 -8.22
N LEU A 300 44.88 -3.60 -7.15
CA LEU A 300 46.12 -4.26 -6.70
C LEU A 300 46.28 -5.74 -7.10
N ILE A 301 45.24 -6.41 -7.62
CA ILE A 301 45.31 -7.83 -8.02
C ILE A 301 45.39 -7.98 -9.57
N ALA A 302 44.96 -6.98 -10.33
CA ALA A 302 44.91 -7.01 -11.79
C ALA A 302 46.25 -6.77 -12.53
N LEU A 303 47.39 -6.77 -11.83
CA LEU A 303 48.72 -6.54 -12.40
C LEU A 303 49.54 -7.83 -12.66
N ALA A 304 49.01 -9.00 -12.27
CA ALA A 304 49.71 -10.28 -12.39
C ALA A 304 49.36 -11.11 -13.66
N MET A 305 48.32 -10.75 -14.43
CA MET A 305 47.86 -11.58 -15.55
C MET A 305 47.58 -10.84 -16.86
N SER A 306 48.10 -11.43 -17.94
CA SER A 306 47.75 -11.21 -19.36
C SER A 306 48.26 -9.93 -20.06
N LYS A 307 49.46 -10.04 -20.65
CA LYS A 307 49.80 -9.33 -21.90
C LYS A 307 48.92 -9.87 -23.05
N LYS A 308 47.96 -9.08 -23.57
CA LYS A 308 47.77 -8.83 -25.03
C LYS A 308 46.54 -7.97 -25.38
N ARG A 309 46.68 -7.18 -26.45
CA ARG A 309 45.65 -6.51 -27.29
C ARG A 309 44.95 -5.24 -26.75
N ARG A 310 45.67 -4.12 -26.93
CA ARG A 310 45.18 -2.91 -27.65
C ARG A 310 44.44 -3.32 -28.95
N LEU A 311 43.48 -2.62 -29.56
CA LEU A 311 42.78 -1.31 -29.41
C LEU A 311 41.37 -1.54 -30.08
N GLN A 312 40.37 -0.65 -30.13
CA GLN A 312 40.23 0.80 -29.87
C GLN A 312 38.93 1.09 -29.07
N ALA A 313 38.82 2.28 -28.47
CA ALA A 313 37.55 2.94 -28.14
C ALA A 313 37.77 4.46 -28.12
N GLN A 314 36.89 5.25 -28.74
CA GLN A 314 36.95 6.72 -28.67
C GLN A 314 35.60 7.35 -29.01
N ARG A 315 35.23 8.40 -28.24
CA ARG A 315 34.03 9.27 -28.39
C ARG A 315 32.70 8.59 -27.97
N VAL A 316 31.79 9.20 -27.19
CA VAL A 316 31.72 10.55 -26.57
C VAL A 316 31.21 10.41 -25.12
N LEU A 317 31.76 11.20 -24.18
CA LEU A 317 31.11 11.50 -22.89
C LEU A 317 30.73 12.98 -22.87
N PRO A 318 29.47 13.36 -22.60
CA PRO A 318 29.18 14.67 -22.03
C PRO A 318 29.47 14.62 -20.53
N ALA A 319 30.27 15.56 -20.03
CA ALA A 319 30.43 15.74 -18.60
C ALA A 319 29.21 16.52 -18.05
N PHE A 320 28.56 15.97 -17.02
CA PHE A 320 27.77 16.74 -16.08
C PHE A 320 28.33 16.49 -14.69
N GLY A 321 29.12 17.45 -14.21
CA GLY A 321 29.39 17.56 -12.78
C GLY A 321 28.27 18.34 -12.14
N HIS A 322 27.65 17.80 -11.11
CA HIS A 322 27.02 18.59 -10.07
C HIS A 322 27.30 17.93 -8.72
N GLU A 323 28.14 18.61 -7.95
CA GLU A 323 28.37 18.32 -6.54
C GLU A 323 27.19 18.89 -5.75
N ASP A 324 26.11 18.12 -5.62
CA ASP A 324 24.97 18.51 -4.78
C ASP A 324 25.04 17.75 -3.46
N GLN A 325 25.72 18.38 -2.49
CA GLN A 325 25.70 17.96 -1.10
C GLN A 325 24.27 18.12 -0.57
N GLY A 326 23.73 17.05 0.04
CA GLY A 326 22.31 16.94 0.38
C GLY A 326 21.76 18.18 1.09
N ARG A 327 20.84 18.88 0.43
CA ARG A 327 20.06 19.99 1.00
C ARG A 327 18.59 19.63 0.98
N CYS A 328 17.95 19.88 2.10
CA CYS A 328 16.51 19.77 2.24
C CYS A 328 15.90 21.06 1.68
N VAL A 329 14.88 20.92 0.84
CA VAL A 329 14.30 22.06 0.12
C VAL A 329 13.21 22.67 0.98
N ARG A 330 13.42 23.90 1.45
CA ARG A 330 12.34 24.71 2.02
C ARG A 330 11.52 25.33 0.90
N TYR A 331 10.24 25.00 0.86
CA TYR A 331 9.24 25.84 0.21
C TYR A 331 8.80 26.89 1.23
N GLU A 332 9.18 28.15 1.00
CA GLU A 332 8.70 29.28 1.79
C GLU A 332 7.35 29.75 1.23
N ASP A 333 6.26 29.15 1.71
CA ASP A 333 4.95 29.81 1.69
C ASP A 333 4.25 29.64 3.05
N GLY A 334 3.68 30.72 3.55
CA GLY A 334 3.55 30.97 4.98
C GLY A 334 2.34 30.35 5.68
N ASN A 335 2.26 29.02 5.83
CA ASN A 335 1.67 28.41 7.03
C ASN A 335 2.04 26.93 7.19
N THR A 336 2.39 26.52 8.42
CA THR A 336 2.96 25.20 8.78
C THR A 336 4.29 24.85 8.09
N ARG A 337 5.14 24.03 8.73
CA ARG A 337 6.54 23.81 8.33
C ARG A 337 6.85 22.31 8.18
N ASP A 338 6.89 21.84 6.95
CA ASP A 338 7.42 20.52 6.60
C ASP A 338 8.67 20.69 5.73
N GLU A 339 9.83 20.20 6.21
CA GLU A 339 11.08 20.18 5.46
C GLU A 339 11.21 18.82 4.76
N TRP A 340 11.62 18.79 3.49
CA TRP A 340 11.74 17.57 2.67
C TRP A 340 13.19 17.36 2.18
N CYS A 341 13.77 16.18 2.39
CA CYS A 341 15.17 15.82 2.05
C CYS A 341 15.24 14.61 1.08
N ARG A 342 16.29 14.56 0.24
CA ARG A 342 16.43 13.66 -0.94
C ARG A 342 17.31 12.40 -0.76
N ASP A 343 17.55 11.93 0.46
CA ASP A 343 18.45 10.77 0.74
C ASP A 343 17.69 9.69 1.56
N PRO A 344 18.04 8.39 1.55
CA PRO A 344 17.12 7.35 2.06
C PRO A 344 17.06 7.33 3.58
N ALA A 345 18.12 7.78 4.26
CA ALA A 345 18.12 7.96 5.69
C ALA A 345 17.33 9.22 6.09
N THR A 346 17.20 10.20 5.18
CA THR A 346 16.56 11.50 5.43
C THR A 346 15.14 11.65 4.86
N ALA A 347 14.74 10.89 3.84
CA ALA A 347 13.35 10.79 3.38
C ALA A 347 12.46 10.10 4.43
N CYS A 348 13.03 9.16 5.21
CA CYS A 348 12.43 8.67 6.44
C CYS A 348 12.58 9.62 7.65
N ALA A 349 13.40 10.67 7.57
CA ALA A 349 13.68 11.58 8.70
C ALA A 349 12.96 12.94 8.59
N CYS A 350 12.51 13.33 7.40
CA CYS A 350 11.51 14.38 7.15
C CYS A 350 10.13 13.97 7.63
#